data_AF-A0A3M1Z0H8-F1
#
_entry.id   AF-A0A3M1Z0H8-F1
#
_cell.length_a   1.000
_cell.length_b   1.000
_cell.length_c   1.000
_cell.angle_alpha   90.00
_cell.angle_beta   90.00
_cell.angle_gamma   90.00
#
_symmetry.space_group_name_H-M   'P 1'
#
loop_
_entity.id
_entity.type
_entity.pdbx_description
1 polymer ?
#
loop_
_entity_poly.entity_id
_entity_poly.type
_entity_poly.pdbx_seq_one_letter_code
_entity_poly.pdbx_strand_id
1 'polypeptide(L)' 'RELMTAQAEENGWHYVDLWRIIAPEEFTDSPVHMTPEGTAQLAEALAPHIMALVQGDSE' A
#
# COMPACT_ATOMS: atom_id res chain seq x y z
N ARG A 1 -6.39 -5.82 -10.32
CA ARG A 1 -5.14 -6.35 -9.71
C ARG A 1 -4.17 -6.74 -10.82
N GLU A 2 -4.56 -7.65 -11.73
CA GLU A 2 -3.73 -8.13 -12.87
C GLU A 2 -3.01 -7.06 -13.69
N LEU A 3 -3.70 -6.00 -14.13
CA LEU A 3 -3.07 -4.91 -14.90
C LEU A 3 -1.91 -4.23 -14.15
N MET A 4 -2.13 -3.93 -12.86
CA MET A 4 -1.12 -3.26 -12.03
C MET A 4 0.06 -4.18 -11.71
N THR A 5 -0.22 -5.47 -11.49
CA THR A 5 0.81 -6.49 -11.31
C THR A 5 1.70 -6.60 -12.54
N ALA A 6 1.10 -6.75 -13.73
CA ALA A 6 1.85 -6.84 -14.99
C ALA A 6 2.71 -5.59 -15.24
N GLN A 7 2.14 -4.40 -14.99
CA GLN A 7 2.88 -3.14 -15.14
C GLN A 7 4.07 -3.05 -14.19
N ALA A 8 3.90 -3.48 -12.95
CA ALA A 8 4.96 -3.46 -11.95
C ALA A 8 6.07 -4.45 -12.28
N GLU A 9 5.72 -5.66 -12.72
CA GLU A 9 6.69 -6.66 -13.20
C GLU A 9 7.50 -6.14 -14.39
N GLU A 10 6.84 -5.52 -15.37
CA GLU A 10 7.51 -4.94 -16.55
C GLU A 10 8.51 -3.84 -16.17
N ASN A 11 8.26 -3.10 -15.07
CA ASN A 11 9.08 -1.95 -14.67
C ASN A 11 9.99 -2.22 -13.48
N GLY A 12 10.02 -3.46 -12.96
CA GLY A 12 10.76 -3.80 -11.75
C GLY A 12 10.28 -3.03 -10.51
N TRP A 13 9.00 -2.68 -10.45
CA TRP A 13 8.40 -2.01 -9.29
C TRP A 13 7.95 -3.03 -8.25
N HIS A 14 8.17 -2.69 -6.97
CA HIS A 14 7.56 -3.42 -5.87
C HIS A 14 6.10 -3.02 -5.72
N TYR A 15 5.20 -3.86 -6.23
CA TYR A 15 3.76 -3.62 -6.13
C TYR A 15 3.19 -4.18 -4.83
N VAL A 16 2.57 -3.31 -4.04
CA VAL A 16 1.87 -3.66 -2.80
C VAL A 16 0.40 -3.30 -2.94
N ASP A 17 -0.48 -4.30 -2.81
CA ASP A 17 -1.93 -4.11 -2.91
C ASP A 17 -2.55 -3.95 -1.51
N LEU A 18 -2.76 -2.70 -1.11
CA LEU A 18 -3.39 -2.32 0.16
C LEU A 18 -4.86 -1.91 0.00
N TRP A 19 -5.50 -2.22 -1.12
CA TRP A 19 -6.81 -1.64 -1.45
C TRP A 19 -7.95 -1.97 -0.47
N ARG A 20 -7.81 -3.05 0.32
CA ARG A 20 -8.87 -3.58 1.20
C ARG A 20 -8.52 -3.54 2.69
N ILE A 21 -7.45 -2.84 3.07
CA ILE A 21 -6.96 -2.88 4.46
C ILE A 21 -7.64 -1.88 5.38
N ILE A 22 -8.23 -0.82 4.82
CA ILE A 22 -8.86 0.25 5.60
C ILE A 22 -10.33 -0.06 5.82
N ALA A 23 -10.79 0.10 7.07
CA ALA A 23 -12.18 -0.08 7.42
C ALA A 23 -13.09 0.88 6.62
N PRO A 24 -14.26 0.43 6.11
CA PRO A 24 -15.15 1.27 5.31
C PRO A 24 -15.58 2.58 6.00
N GLU A 25 -15.67 2.58 7.31
CA GLU A 25 -16.06 3.72 8.14
C GLU A 25 -14.99 4.81 8.21
N GLU A 26 -13.76 4.50 7.84
CA GLU A 26 -12.62 5.41 7.88
C GLU A 26 -12.41 6.17 6.55
N PHE A 27 -13.40 6.10 5.65
CA PHE A 27 -13.47 6.93 4.44
C PHE A 27 -14.45 8.09 4.64
N THR A 28 -14.12 9.28 4.12
CA THR A 28 -14.92 10.49 4.34
C THR A 28 -15.97 10.72 3.25
N ASP A 29 -15.54 11.18 2.09
CA ASP A 29 -16.36 11.64 0.96
C ASP A 29 -16.03 10.87 -0.33
N SER A 30 -14.93 10.12 -0.34
CA SER A 30 -14.53 9.26 -1.44
C SER A 30 -13.76 8.02 -0.95
N PRO A 31 -13.68 6.94 -1.75
CA PRO A 31 -12.89 5.73 -1.43
C PRO A 31 -11.37 5.91 -1.38
N VAL A 32 -10.87 7.14 -1.42
CA VAL A 32 -9.45 7.49 -1.34
C VAL A 32 -9.14 8.56 -0.30
N HIS A 33 -10.16 9.27 0.19
CA HIS A 33 -10.02 10.22 1.28
C HIS A 33 -10.31 9.52 2.60
N MET A 34 -9.30 9.48 3.47
CA MET A 34 -9.37 8.78 4.74
C MET A 34 -9.41 9.76 5.90
N THR A 35 -9.98 9.29 7.01
CA THR A 35 -9.81 9.90 8.34
C THR A 35 -8.34 9.80 8.81
N PRO A 36 -7.98 10.50 9.90
CA PRO A 36 -6.70 10.29 10.56
C PRO A 36 -6.46 8.82 10.96
N GLU A 37 -7.49 8.14 11.48
CA GLU A 37 -7.44 6.74 11.89
C GLU A 37 -7.23 5.80 10.69
N GLY A 38 -7.95 6.01 9.58
CA GLY A 38 -7.72 5.27 8.33
C GLY A 38 -6.32 5.49 7.78
N THR A 39 -5.80 6.71 7.86
CA THR A 39 -4.41 7.01 7.46
C THR A 39 -3.40 6.28 8.34
N ALA A 40 -3.65 6.19 9.66
CA ALA A 40 -2.81 5.44 10.58
C ALA A 40 -2.79 3.93 10.25
N GLN A 41 -3.96 3.33 9.95
CA GLN A 41 -4.05 1.94 9.50
C GLN A 41 -3.25 1.70 8.22
N LEU A 42 -3.34 2.63 7.24
CA LEU A 42 -2.56 2.53 6.01
C LEU A 42 -1.05 2.59 6.28
N ALA A 43 -0.62 3.52 7.15
CA ALA A 43 0.79 3.68 7.50
C ALA A 43 1.35 2.44 8.20
N GLU A 44 0.61 1.86 9.14
CA GLU A 44 0.99 0.63 9.84
C GLU A 44 1.14 -0.56 8.87
N ALA A 45 0.21 -0.67 7.90
CA ALA A 45 0.28 -1.71 6.88
C ALA A 45 1.44 -1.51 5.88
N LEU A 46 1.74 -0.27 5.51
CA LEU A 46 2.74 0.05 4.51
C LEU A 46 4.18 -0.01 5.05
N ALA A 47 4.39 0.38 6.30
CA ALA A 47 5.73 0.51 6.88
C ALA A 47 6.60 -0.76 6.76
N PRO A 48 6.11 -2.00 7.03
CA PRO A 48 6.91 -3.22 6.86
C PRO A 48 7.41 -3.42 5.43
N HIS A 49 6.61 -3.06 4.42
CA HIS A 49 7.00 -3.19 3.02
C HIS A 49 8.13 -2.22 2.66
N ILE A 50 8.07 -0.98 3.14
CA ILE A 50 9.16 0.00 2.94
C ILE A 50 10.44 -0.48 3.63
N MET A 51 10.33 -0.98 4.87
CA MET A 51 11.50 -1.46 5.62
C MET A 51 12.16 -2.68 4.95
N ALA A 52 11.38 -3.56 4.35
CA ALA A 52 11.90 -4.71 3.60
C ALA A 52 12.75 -4.28 2.39
N LEU A 53 12.40 -3.18 1.72
CA LEU A 53 13.21 -2.64 0.61
C LEU A 53 14.57 -2.13 1.09
N VAL A 54 14.59 -1.43 2.23
CA VAL A 54 15.84 -0.88 2.80
C VAL A 54 16.78 -1.99 3.29
N GLN A 55 16.23 -3.12 3.74
CA GLN A 55 17.02 -4.26 4.23
C GLN A 55 17.41 -5.26 3.12
N GLY A 56 16.84 -5.11 1.91
CA GLY A 56 16.98 -6.05 0.79
C GLY A 56 18.15 -5.82 -0.16
N ASP A 57 18.89 -4.70 -0.05
CA ASP A 57 19.98 -4.34 -0.99
C ASP A 57 21.37 -4.87 -0.57
N SER A 58 21.42 -5.97 0.19
CA SER A 58 22.67 -6.67 0.54
C SER A 58 22.85 -7.95 -0.30
N GLU A 59 22.96 -7.82 -1.61
CA GLU A 59 23.58 -8.83 -2.49
C GLU A 59 24.54 -8.18 -3.49
#